data_AF-A0A947BW03-F1
#
_entry.id   AF-A0A947BW03-F1
#
_cell.length_a   1.000
_cell.length_b   1.000
_cell.length_c   1.000
_cell.angle_alpha   90.00
_cell.angle_beta   90.00
_cell.angle_gamma   90.00
#
_symmetry.space_group_name_H-M   'P 1'
#
loop_
_entity.id
_entity.type
_entity.pdbx_description
1 polymer ?
#
loop_
_entity_poly.entity_id
_entity_poly.type
_entity_poly.pdbx_seq_one_letter_code
_entity_poly.pdbx_strand_id
1 'polypeptide(L)'
;MSYDALTITAIVIAVVIIAVIIFVGRSNANNERKMRALADHLIMLEGNEEAMKLCKQIHDEYPELCIGLDYTLREKKEGVEIGEWKSNHPKP
;
A
#
# COMPACT_ATOMS: atom_id res chain seq x y z
N MET A 1 23.73 32.22 -30.85
CA MET A 1 24.25 31.61 -29.63
C MET A 1 24.23 30.10 -29.82
N SER A 2 25.38 29.48 -30.10
CA SER A 2 25.52 28.03 -30.10
C SER A 2 25.59 27.59 -28.65
N TYR A 3 24.57 26.88 -28.17
CA TYR A 3 24.65 26.24 -26.86
C TYR A 3 25.76 25.18 -26.93
N ASP A 4 26.81 25.34 -26.14
CA ASP A 4 27.88 24.35 -26.05
C ASP A 4 27.30 23.02 -25.58
N ALA A 5 27.80 21.91 -26.14
CA ALA A 5 27.30 20.57 -25.84
C ALA A 5 27.24 20.30 -24.33
N LEU A 6 28.22 20.79 -23.57
CA LEU A 6 28.27 20.73 -22.10
C LEU A 6 27.04 21.34 -21.43
N THR A 7 26.54 22.48 -21.92
CA THR A 7 25.37 23.16 -21.34
C THR A 7 24.10 22.35 -21.59
N ILE A 8 23.98 21.73 -22.77
CA ILE A 8 22.84 20.88 -23.11
C ILE A 8 22.85 19.62 -22.23
N THR A 9 24.00 18.95 -22.08
CA THR A 9 24.10 17.74 -21.24
C THR A 9 23.79 18.04 -19.78
N ALA A 10 24.26 19.17 -19.25
CA ALA A 10 23.98 19.58 -17.87
C ALA A 10 22.48 19.79 -17.62
N ILE A 11 21.76 20.41 -18.57
CA ILE A 11 20.31 20.60 -18.48
C ILE A 11 19.59 19.25 -18.49
N VAL A 12 19.98 18.33 -19.38
CA VAL A 12 19.36 16.99 -19.45
C VAL A 12 19.56 16.22 -18.15
N ILE A 13 20.79 16.22 -17.59
CA ILE A 13 21.09 15.58 -16.31
C ILE A 13 20.24 16.19 -15.19
N ALA A 14 20.14 17.51 -15.12
CA ALA A 14 19.33 18.19 -14.12
C ALA A 14 17.84 17.79 -14.22
N VAL A 15 17.27 17.73 -15.42
CA VAL A 15 15.89 17.31 -15.64
C VAL A 15 15.67 15.85 -15.20
N VAL A 16 16.61 14.96 -15.52
CA VAL A 16 16.53 13.55 -15.09
C VAL A 16 16.58 13.44 -13.56
N ILE A 17 17.48 14.16 -12.91
CA ILE A 17 17.58 14.16 -11.43
C ILE A 17 16.27 14.66 -10.81
N ILE A 18 15.70 15.75 -11.32
CA ILE A 18 14.42 16.29 -10.84
C ILE A 18 13.30 15.25 -11.01
N ALA A 19 13.22 14.59 -12.18
CA ALA A 19 12.23 13.56 -12.43
C ALA A 19 12.36 12.37 -11.45
N VAL A 20 13.59 11.93 -11.18
CA VAL A 20 13.87 10.87 -10.21
C VAL A 20 13.46 11.27 -8.79
N ILE A 21 13.80 12.50 -8.35
CA ILE A 21 13.41 13.00 -7.03
C ILE A 21 11.89 13.03 -6.88
N ILE A 22 11.16 13.53 -7.90
CA ILE A 22 9.70 13.58 -7.89
C ILE A 22 9.11 12.17 -7.84
N PHE A 23 9.67 11.22 -8.60
CA PHE A 23 9.21 9.84 -8.63
C PHE A 23 9.40 9.13 -7.29
N VAL A 24 10.60 9.25 -6.71
CA VAL A 24 10.93 8.69 -5.39
C VAL A 24 10.06 9.30 -4.29
N GLY A 25 9.88 10.63 -4.31
CA GLY A 25 9.02 11.34 -3.35
C GLY A 25 7.56 10.88 -3.42
N ARG A 26 7.01 10.73 -4.64
CA ARG A 26 5.66 10.19 -4.84
C ARG A 26 5.54 8.74 -4.37
N SER A 27 6.53 7.90 -4.68
CA SER A 27 6.54 6.50 -4.26
C SER A 27 6.58 6.37 -2.74
N ASN A 28 7.38 7.21 -2.07
CA ASN A 28 7.51 7.17 -0.62
C ASN A 28 6.22 7.61 0.08
N ALA A 29 5.59 8.69 -0.37
CA ALA A 29 4.31 9.15 0.19
C ALA A 29 3.17 8.13 0.01
N ASN A 30 3.17 7.38 -1.09
CA ASN A 30 2.18 6.33 -1.33
C ASN A 30 2.44 5.10 -0.45
N ASN A 31 3.71 4.72 -0.28
CA ASN A 31 4.09 3.61 0.60
C ASN A 31 3.83 3.93 2.08
N GLU A 32 4.07 5.16 2.55
CA GLU A 32 3.73 5.56 3.93
C GLU A 32 2.24 5.40 4.23
N ARG A 33 1.36 5.83 3.31
CA ARG A 33 -0.09 5.69 3.50
C ARG A 33 -0.51 4.23 3.57
N LYS A 34 0.06 3.39 2.71
CA LYS A 34 -0.16 1.93 2.71
C LYS A 34 0.35 1.28 4.00
N MET A 35 1.54 1.66 4.46
CA MET A 35 2.10 1.16 5.72
C MET A 35 1.27 1.56 6.94
N ARG A 36 0.69 2.77 6.97
CA ARG A 36 -0.21 3.17 8.06
C ARG A 36 -1.49 2.34 8.07
N ALA A 37 -2.13 2.14 6.91
CA ALA A 37 -3.31 1.29 6.81
C ALA A 37 -3.01 -0.14 7.26
N LEU A 38 -1.85 -0.70 6.88
CA LEU A 38 -1.39 -2.00 7.36
C LEU A 38 -1.18 -2.02 8.88
N ALA A 39 -0.52 -1.01 9.44
CA ALA A 39 -0.26 -0.92 10.87
C ALA A 39 -1.56 -0.83 11.69
N ASP A 40 -2.52 -0.03 11.26
CA ASP A 40 -3.83 0.09 11.92
C ASP A 40 -4.57 -1.26 11.93
N HIS A 41 -4.49 -2.02 10.84
CA HIS A 41 -5.09 -3.35 10.77
C HIS A 41 -4.31 -4.42 11.56
N LEU A 42 -2.99 -4.31 11.65
CA LEU A 42 -2.18 -5.18 12.50
C LEU A 42 -2.48 -4.97 13.99
N ILE A 43 -2.65 -3.73 14.43
CA ILE A 43 -3.09 -3.41 15.79
C ILE A 43 -4.48 -3.99 16.06
N MET A 44 -5.39 -3.94 15.09
CA MET A 44 -6.72 -4.55 15.21
C MET A 44 -6.66 -6.08 15.32
N LEU A 45 -5.68 -6.71 14.68
CA LEU A 45 -5.44 -8.16 14.80
C LEU A 45 -4.79 -8.52 16.14
N GLU A 46 -3.97 -7.63 16.69
CA GLU A 46 -3.29 -7.80 17.98
C GLU A 46 -4.30 -7.75 19.14
N GLY A 47 -4.74 -8.93 19.58
CA GLY A 47 -5.70 -9.08 20.69
C GLY A 47 -7.13 -9.44 20.27
N ASN A 48 -7.40 -9.56 18.97
CA ASN A 48 -8.69 -9.97 18.43
C ASN A 48 -8.59 -11.33 17.73
N GLU A 49 -8.81 -12.42 18.49
CA GLU A 49 -8.71 -13.79 17.96
C GLU A 49 -9.67 -14.07 16.80
N GLU A 50 -10.84 -13.43 16.76
CA GLU A 50 -11.79 -13.58 15.67
C GLU A 50 -11.28 -12.91 14.38
N ALA A 51 -10.74 -11.70 14.49
CA ALA A 51 -10.10 -11.02 13.37
C ALA A 51 -8.96 -11.87 12.80
N MET A 52 -8.15 -12.48 13.68
CA MET A 52 -7.02 -13.31 13.28
C MET A 52 -7.48 -14.62 12.62
N LYS A 53 -8.55 -15.26 13.10
CA LYS A 53 -9.15 -16.45 12.46
C LYS A 53 -9.69 -16.12 11.08
N LEU A 54 -10.43 -15.02 10.94
CA LEU A 54 -10.98 -14.59 9.66
C LEU A 54 -9.87 -14.23 8.67
N CYS A 55 -8.83 -13.52 9.13
CA CYS A 55 -7.66 -13.22 8.32
C CYS A 55 -6.93 -14.49 7.87
N LYS A 56 -6.80 -15.48 8.75
CA LYS A 56 -6.19 -16.78 8.41
C LYS A 56 -7.02 -17.54 7.38
N GLN A 57 -8.35 -17.58 7.51
CA GLN A 57 -9.22 -18.20 6.52
C GLN A 57 -9.06 -17.58 5.13
N ILE A 58 -9.06 -16.25 5.07
CA ILE A 58 -8.86 -15.52 3.80
C ILE A 58 -7.46 -15.81 3.23
N HIS A 59 -6.43 -15.87 4.08
CA HIS A 59 -5.06 -16.15 3.64
C HIS A 59 -4.85 -17.60 3.20
N ASP A 60 -5.54 -18.55 3.82
CA ASP A 60 -5.50 -19.97 3.43
C ASP A 60 -6.16 -20.17 2.05
N GLU A 61 -7.18 -19.38 1.69
CA GLU A 61 -7.84 -19.43 0.39
C GLU A 61 -7.13 -18.58 -0.68
N TYR A 62 -6.65 -17.39 -0.28
CA TYR A 62 -6.02 -16.39 -1.13
C TYR A 62 -4.72 -15.85 -0.49
N PRO A 63 -3.61 -16.61 -0.59
CA PRO A 63 -2.36 -16.27 0.09
C PRO A 63 -1.72 -14.96 -0.39
N GLU A 64 -2.09 -14.49 -1.59
CA GLU A 64 -1.65 -13.22 -2.16
C GLU A 64 -2.36 -11.99 -1.59
N LEU A 65 -3.53 -12.16 -0.93
CA LEU A 65 -4.30 -11.02 -0.44
C LEU A 65 -3.76 -10.53 0.89
N CYS A 66 -3.66 -9.21 1.01
CA CYS A 66 -3.13 -8.56 2.19
C CYS A 66 -4.19 -7.66 2.86
N ILE A 67 -4.36 -7.85 4.16
CA ILE A 67 -5.23 -7.00 4.99
C ILE A 67 -4.74 -5.54 4.96
N GLY A 68 -5.66 -4.57 4.89
CA GLY A 68 -5.36 -3.14 4.76
C GLY A 68 -4.99 -2.67 3.35
N LEU A 69 -4.74 -3.60 2.42
CA LEU A 69 -4.48 -3.32 1.01
C LEU A 69 -5.62 -3.82 0.13
N ASP A 70 -5.84 -5.14 0.14
CA ASP A 70 -6.79 -5.84 -0.73
C ASP A 70 -8.15 -6.04 -0.06
N TYR A 71 -8.19 -6.05 1.27
CA TYR A 71 -9.41 -6.06 2.06
C TYR A 71 -9.19 -5.41 3.42
N THR A 72 -10.25 -4.90 4.04
CA THR A 72 -10.20 -4.35 5.40
C THR A 72 -11.11 -5.13 6.32
N LEU A 73 -10.72 -5.24 7.59
CA LEU A 73 -11.58 -5.77 8.64
C LEU A 73 -12.15 -4.61 9.45
N ARG A 74 -13.38 -4.79 9.95
CA ARG A 74 -14.06 -3.83 10.81
C ARG A 74 -14.67 -4.56 12.01
N GLU A 75 -14.53 -3.98 13.18
CA GLU A 75 -15.21 -4.44 14.39
C GLU A 75 -16.69 -4.05 14.35
N LYS A 76 -17.55 -5.03 14.68
CA LYS A 76 -18.97 -4.89 14.94
C LYS A 76 -19.25 -5.18 16.42
N LYS A 77 -20.46 -4.84 16.87
CA LYS A 77 -20.90 -5.08 18.26
C LYS A 77 -20.83 -6.56 18.70
N GLU A 78 -20.85 -7.49 17.75
CA GLU A 78 -20.92 -8.94 18.00
C GLU A 78 -19.77 -9.72 17.34
N GLY A 79 -18.69 -9.05 16.90
CA GLY A 79 -17.53 -9.72 16.31
C GLY A 79 -16.85 -8.90 15.22
N VAL A 80 -16.16 -9.58 14.30
CA VAL A 80 -15.37 -8.96 13.23
C VAL A 80 -15.94 -9.31 11.86
N GLU A 81 -16.04 -8.33 10.96
CA GLU A 81 -16.47 -8.55 9.59
C GLU A 81 -15.51 -7.95 8.56
N ILE A 82 -15.62 -8.43 7.32
CA ILE A 82 -14.92 -7.84 6.17
C ILE A 82 -15.65 -6.55 5.76
N GLY A 83 -14.99 -5.41 5.98
CA GLY A 83 -15.47 -4.08 5.62
C GLY A 83 -15.42 -3.83 4.11
N GLU A 84 -14.27 -3.39 3.61
CA GLU A 84 -14.03 -3.19 2.17
C GLU A 84 -13.34 -4.40 1.56
N TRP A 85 -13.74 -4.75 0.33
CA TRP A 85 -13.10 -5.78 -0.49
C TRP A 85 -12.65 -5.15 -1.81
N LYS A 86 -11.34 -5.06 -2.02
CA LYS A 86 -10.67 -4.44 -3.18
C LYS A 86 -9.96 -5.47 -4.07
N SER A 87 -10.10 -6.75 -3.75
CA SER A 87 -9.55 -7.86 -4.51
C SER A 87 -10.43 -8.21 -5.72
N ASN A 88 -9.82 -8.75 -6.77
CA ASN A 88 -10.52 -9.32 -7.92
C ASN A 88 -11.08 -10.72 -7.65
N HIS A 89 -10.75 -11.31 -6.49
CA HIS A 89 -11.24 -12.61 -6.05
C HIS A 89 -12.68 -12.49 -5.50
N PRO A 90 -13.50 -13.55 -5.56
CA PRO A 90 -14.82 -13.53 -4.94
C PRO A 90 -14.69 -13.35 -3.42
N LYS A 91 -15.63 -12.62 -2.83
CA LYS A 91 -15.67 -12.40 -1.38
C LYS A 91 -16.09 -13.72 -0.69
N PRO A 92 -15.31 -14.24 0.27
CA PRO A 92 -15.68 -15.43 1.04
C PRO A 92 -16.83 -15.17 2.03
#